data_AF-A0A5D3CTE3-F1
#
_entry.id   AF-A0A5D3CTE3-F1
#
_cell.length_a   1.000
_cell.length_b   1.000
_cell.length_c   1.000
_cell.angle_alpha   90.00
_cell.angle_beta   90.00
_cell.angle_gamma   90.00
#
_symmetry.space_group_name_H-M   'P 1'
#
loop_
_entity.id
_entity.type
_entity.pdbx_description
1 polymer ?
#
loop_
_entity_poly.entity_id
_entity_poly.type
_entity_poly.pdbx_seq_one_letter_code
_entity_poly.pdbx_strand_id
1 'polypeptide(L)'
;MLEPLPEGLAIYTPVGDVLLVNEVLRNCEVLVKGLSMLVDFLPLELQMLDVILGMTFLYTHYTSMDYHKKEVIFRKPGLAEVVFRGERKIVLSSLISDLKAEKLLRKGCILFLAHAVEV
;
A
#
# COMPACT_ATOMS: atom_id res chain seq x y z
N MET A 1 2.04 -9.63 -21.85
CA MET A 1 3.30 -10.20 -22.39
C MET A 1 4.37 -9.15 -22.16
N LEU A 2 5.58 -9.54 -21.76
CA LEU A 2 6.68 -8.59 -21.60
C LEU A 2 7.15 -8.10 -22.97
N GLU A 3 7.34 -6.80 -23.09
CA GLU A 3 7.82 -6.15 -24.29
C GLU A 3 9.16 -5.47 -24.02
N PRO A 4 10.10 -5.49 -24.98
CA PRO A 4 11.37 -4.81 -24.80
C PRO A 4 11.17 -3.28 -24.75
N LEU A 5 11.90 -2.62 -23.87
CA LEU A 5 12.01 -1.16 -23.86
C LEU A 5 12.92 -0.70 -25.02
N PRO A 6 12.63 0.47 -25.63
CA PRO A 6 13.50 1.05 -26.65
C PRO A 6 14.92 1.33 -26.13
N GLU A 7 15.02 1.72 -24.85
CA GLU A 7 16.27 1.97 -24.14
C GLU A 7 16.14 1.37 -22.73
N GLY A 8 17.21 0.74 -22.25
CA GLY A 8 17.26 0.20 -20.89
C GLY A 8 17.20 1.31 -19.83
N LEU A 9 16.48 1.06 -18.74
CA LEU A 9 16.32 1.98 -17.63
C LEU A 9 17.18 1.55 -16.45
N ALA A 10 17.87 2.52 -15.84
CA ALA A 10 18.55 2.36 -14.55
C ALA A 10 17.71 2.99 -13.44
N ILE A 11 17.24 2.17 -12.52
CA ILE A 11 16.42 2.58 -11.37
C ILE A 11 17.30 2.62 -10.13
N TYR A 12 17.47 3.81 -9.58
CA TYR A 12 18.21 4.04 -8.34
C TYR A 12 17.25 3.92 -7.16
N THR A 13 17.51 2.96 -6.29
CA THR A 13 16.72 2.74 -5.09
C THR A 13 17.19 3.66 -3.95
N PRO A 14 16.33 3.99 -2.98
CA PRO A 14 16.72 4.79 -1.82
C PRO A 14 17.85 4.19 -0.96
N VAL A 15 18.06 2.87 -1.04
CA VAL A 15 19.12 2.16 -0.32
C VAL A 15 20.47 2.17 -1.06
N GLY A 16 20.52 2.75 -2.26
CA GLY A 16 21.74 2.91 -3.06
C GLY A 16 21.93 1.86 -4.14
N ASP A 17 21.07 0.86 -4.23
CA ASP A 17 21.13 -0.15 -5.28
C ASP A 17 20.65 0.40 -6.63
N VAL A 18 21.20 -0.15 -7.71
CA VAL A 18 20.80 0.17 -9.08
C VAL A 18 20.19 -1.08 -9.72
N LEU A 19 18.95 -0.97 -10.18
CA LEU A 19 18.23 -2.03 -10.87
C LEU A 19 18.14 -1.67 -12.36
N LEU A 20 18.57 -2.60 -13.23
CA LEU A 20 18.49 -2.42 -14.68
C LEU A 20 17.23 -3.12 -15.21
N VAL A 21 16.43 -2.38 -15.97
CA VAL A 21 15.18 -2.88 -16.56
C VAL A 21 15.19 -2.64 -18.05
N ASN A 22 15.00 -3.71 -18.83
CA ASN A 22 15.00 -3.65 -20.30
C ASN A 22 13.64 -4.05 -20.89
N GLU A 23 12.65 -4.32 -20.05
CA GLU A 23 11.33 -4.80 -20.45
C GLU A 23 10.23 -4.04 -19.72
N VAL A 24 9.04 -4.05 -20.30
CA VAL A 24 7.84 -3.41 -19.75
C VAL A 24 6.64 -4.31 -19.98
N LEU A 25 5.74 -4.34 -19.00
CA LEU A 25 4.43 -4.96 -19.12
C LEU A 25 3.40 -3.85 -19.40
N ARG A 26 2.96 -3.74 -20.65
CA ARG A 26 2.10 -2.63 -21.09
C ARG A 26 0.62 -2.87 -20.85
N ASN A 27 -0.12 -1.78 -20.68
CA ASN A 27 -1.59 -1.76 -20.63
C ASN A 27 -2.15 -2.74 -19.59
N CYS A 28 -1.50 -2.84 -18.43
CA CYS A 28 -1.96 -3.67 -17.34
C CYS A 28 -3.17 -3.01 -16.69
N GLU A 29 -4.20 -3.80 -16.43
CA GLU A 29 -5.38 -3.33 -15.72
C GLU A 29 -5.16 -3.41 -14.21
N VAL A 30 -5.28 -2.27 -13.53
CA VAL A 30 -5.32 -2.16 -12.08
C VAL A 30 -6.73 -1.82 -11.65
N LEU A 31 -7.32 -2.70 -10.86
CA LEU A 31 -8.66 -2.53 -10.31
C LEU A 31 -8.59 -1.96 -8.90
N VAL A 32 -9.02 -0.71 -8.72
CA VAL A 32 -9.14 -0.07 -7.40
C VAL A 32 -10.60 0.16 -7.07
N LYS A 33 -11.15 -0.63 -6.13
CA LYS A 33 -12.56 -0.53 -5.68
C LYS A 33 -13.58 -0.42 -6.83
N GLY A 34 -13.40 -1.21 -7.89
CA GLY A 34 -14.29 -1.23 -9.05
C GLY A 34 -13.92 -0.26 -10.17
N LEU A 35 -12.97 0.66 -9.96
CA LEU A 35 -12.40 1.50 -11.02
C LEU A 35 -11.21 0.78 -11.65
N SER A 36 -11.36 0.48 -12.95
CA SER A 36 -10.30 -0.06 -13.79
C SER A 36 -9.43 1.07 -14.35
N MET A 37 -8.12 0.94 -14.21
CA MET A 37 -7.12 1.90 -14.67
C MET A 37 -5.98 1.16 -15.36
N LEU A 38 -5.61 1.64 -16.56
CA LEU A 38 -4.46 1.10 -17.28
C LEU A 38 -3.15 1.72 -16.79
N VAL A 39 -2.11 0.88 -16.72
CA VAL A 39 -0.74 1.27 -16.35
C VAL A 39 0.28 0.38 -17.04
N ASP A 40 1.45 0.95 -17.33
CA ASP A 40 2.61 0.19 -17.77
C ASP A 40 3.48 -0.12 -16.54
N PHE A 41 3.86 -1.38 -16.36
CA PHE A 41 4.70 -1.83 -15.24
C PHE A 41 6.11 -2.18 -15.68
N LEU A 42 7.08 -1.80 -14.86
CA LEU A 42 8.46 -2.26 -14.97
C LEU A 42 8.62 -3.49 -14.06
N PRO A 43 8.96 -4.68 -14.60
CA PRO A 43 9.14 -5.87 -13.79
C PRO A 43 10.37 -5.71 -12.90
N LEU A 44 10.17 -5.82 -11.59
CA LEU A 44 11.20 -5.66 -10.58
C LEU A 44 11.01 -6.71 -9.48
N GLU A 45 12.11 -7.29 -9.00
CA GLU A 45 12.09 -8.15 -7.82
C GLU A 45 12.05 -7.28 -6.56
N LEU A 46 10.84 -7.09 -6.02
CA LEU A 46 10.60 -6.34 -4.80
C LEU A 46 10.38 -7.30 -3.62
N GLN A 47 11.10 -7.11 -2.51
CA GLN A 47 11.03 -8.03 -1.37
C GLN A 47 9.79 -7.84 -0.49
N MET A 48 9.24 -6.63 -0.40
CA MET A 48 8.18 -6.28 0.57
C MET A 48 6.91 -5.71 -0.06
N LEU A 49 6.91 -5.45 -1.36
CA LEU A 49 5.82 -4.80 -2.06
C LEU A 49 5.53 -5.57 -3.34
N ASP A 50 4.27 -5.79 -3.66
CA ASP A 50 3.90 -6.44 -4.92
C ASP A 50 4.02 -5.47 -6.11
N VAL A 51 3.59 -4.21 -5.91
CA VAL A 51 3.50 -3.20 -6.97
C VAL A 51 3.80 -1.81 -6.41
N ILE A 52 4.52 -1.00 -7.19
CA ILE A 52 4.72 0.42 -6.92
C ILE A 52 4.06 1.24 -8.03
N LEU A 53 3.06 2.04 -7.68
CA LEU A 53 2.41 2.97 -8.59
C LEU A 53 3.13 4.32 -8.51
N GLY A 54 3.94 4.61 -9.54
CA GLY A 54 4.73 5.81 -9.61
C GLY A 54 3.92 7.10 -9.83
N MET A 55 4.62 8.23 -9.80
CA MET A 55 4.01 9.55 -9.97
C MET A 55 3.29 9.73 -11.31
N THR A 56 3.80 9.13 -12.38
CA THR A 56 3.16 9.19 -13.71
C THR A 56 1.77 8.58 -13.68
N PHE A 57 1.59 7.42 -13.07
CA PHE A 57 0.28 6.78 -12.92
C PHE A 57 -0.67 7.68 -12.11
N LEU A 58 -0.19 8.21 -10.99
CA LEU A 58 -0.98 9.07 -10.11
C LEU A 58 -1.44 10.34 -10.86
N TYR A 59 -0.56 10.93 -11.66
CA TYR A 59 -0.85 12.09 -12.50
C TYR A 59 -1.90 11.75 -13.58
N THR A 60 -1.72 10.67 -14.33
CA THR A 60 -2.63 10.25 -15.40
C THR A 60 -4.06 10.03 -14.91
N HIS A 61 -4.23 9.56 -13.67
CA HIS A 61 -5.55 9.26 -13.11
C HIS A 61 -6.07 10.34 -12.16
N TYR A 62 -5.56 11.58 -12.27
CA TYR A 62 -6.01 12.75 -11.50
C TYR A 62 -6.06 12.46 -9.99
N THR A 63 -5.02 11.80 -9.50
CA THR A 63 -4.97 11.32 -8.13
C THR A 63 -4.63 12.47 -7.18
N SER A 64 -5.31 12.53 -6.05
CA SER A 64 -4.98 13.42 -4.94
C SER A 64 -4.76 12.62 -3.67
N MET A 65 -3.95 13.14 -2.76
CA MET A 65 -3.61 12.46 -1.52
C MET A 65 -4.00 13.31 -0.32
N ASP A 66 -4.76 12.73 0.60
CA ASP A 66 -5.01 13.28 1.93
C ASP A 66 -4.11 12.55 2.93
N TYR A 67 -2.98 13.16 3.27
CA TYR A 67 -1.99 12.58 4.17
C TYR A 67 -2.52 12.41 5.60
N HIS A 68 -3.39 13.30 6.07
CA HIS A 68 -3.95 13.22 7.42
C HIS A 68 -4.90 12.05 7.55
N LYS A 69 -5.78 11.87 6.57
CA LYS A 69 -6.73 10.75 6.54
C LYS A 69 -6.11 9.44 6.02
N LYS A 70 -4.90 9.50 5.47
CA LYS A 70 -4.18 8.41 4.79
C LYS A 70 -4.99 7.87 3.61
N GLU A 71 -5.44 8.78 2.76
CA GLU A 71 -6.31 8.48 1.63
C GLU A 71 -5.67 8.87 0.30
N VAL A 72 -5.92 8.05 -0.70
CA VAL A 72 -5.61 8.30 -2.10
C VAL A 72 -6.94 8.36 -2.83
N ILE A 73 -7.21 9.48 -3.48
CA ILE A 73 -8.49 9.78 -4.13
C ILE A 73 -8.26 9.93 -5.61
N PHE A 74 -8.87 9.06 -6.40
CA PHE A 74 -8.85 9.10 -7.87
C PHE A 74 -10.03 9.94 -8.37
N ARG A 75 -9.75 11.06 -9.05
CA ARG A 75 -10.75 12.04 -9.50
C ARG A 75 -10.81 12.17 -11.01
N LYS A 76 -10.90 11.04 -11.71
CA LYS A 76 -10.97 11.05 -13.17
C LYS A 76 -12.25 11.78 -13.61
N PRO A 77 -12.16 12.86 -14.41
CA PRO A 77 -13.34 13.60 -14.85
C PRO A 77 -14.37 12.69 -15.55
N GLY A 78 -15.64 12.82 -15.19
CA GLY A 78 -16.73 12.01 -15.76
C GLY A 78 -16.92 10.63 -15.13
N LEU A 79 -16.11 10.25 -14.14
CA LEU A 79 -16.30 9.03 -13.34
C LEU A 79 -16.56 9.37 -11.87
N ALA A 80 -17.14 8.41 -11.14
CA ALA A 80 -17.30 8.53 -9.70
C ALA A 80 -15.92 8.57 -9.02
N GLU A 81 -15.77 9.44 -8.02
CA GLU A 81 -14.55 9.49 -7.23
C GLU A 81 -14.34 8.17 -6.47
N VAL A 82 -13.12 7.65 -6.53
CA VAL A 82 -12.73 6.45 -5.79
C VAL A 82 -11.74 6.80 -4.69
N VAL A 83 -12.09 6.47 -3.45
CA VAL A 83 -11.26 6.70 -2.27
C VAL A 83 -10.64 5.38 -1.81
N PHE A 84 -9.33 5.24 -2.04
CA PHE A 84 -8.52 4.21 -1.41
C PHE A 84 -8.03 4.72 -0.04
N ARG A 85 -8.23 3.95 1.01
CA ARG A 85 -7.70 4.27 2.35
C ARG A 85 -6.64 3.24 2.65
N GLY A 86 -5.43 3.68 3.00
CA GLY A 86 -4.37 2.78 3.41
C GLY A 86 -4.82 1.93 4.60
N GLU A 87 -4.18 0.78 4.79
CA GLU A 87 -4.45 -0.06 5.95
C GLU A 87 -4.36 0.77 7.23
N ARG A 88 -5.50 0.94 7.88
CA ARG A 88 -5.52 1.37 9.26
C ARG A 88 -5.06 0.13 10.01
N LYS A 89 -3.86 0.16 10.60
CA LYS A 89 -3.67 -0.59 11.84
C LYS A 89 -4.82 -0.15 12.72
N ILE A 90 -5.85 -0.97 12.81
CA ILE A 90 -6.82 -0.88 13.88
C ILE A 90 -5.97 -1.24 15.08
N VAL A 91 -5.28 -0.24 15.63
CA VAL A 91 -4.88 -0.29 17.02
C VAL A 91 -6.22 -0.40 17.70
N LEU A 92 -6.60 -1.62 18.03
CA LEU A 92 -7.72 -1.90 18.89
C LEU A 92 -7.51 -0.92 20.04
N SER A 93 -8.40 0.06 20.17
CA SER A 93 -8.30 1.10 21.21
C SER A 93 -8.31 0.51 22.62
N SER A 94 -8.62 -0.80 22.71
CA SER A 94 -8.57 -1.66 23.88
C SER A 94 -7.23 -2.35 24.15
N LEU A 95 -6.22 -2.24 23.29
CA LEU A 95 -4.88 -2.75 23.61
C LEU A 95 -4.24 -1.85 24.67
N ILE A 96 -3.92 -2.44 25.80
CA ILE A 96 -3.24 -1.79 26.92
C ILE A 96 -1.86 -2.40 27.07
N SER A 97 -0.88 -1.61 27.51
CA SER A 97 0.44 -2.12 27.86
C SER A 97 0.39 -2.97 29.14
N ASP A 98 1.40 -3.81 29.34
CA ASP A 98 1.55 -4.63 30.55
C ASP A 98 1.52 -3.79 31.83
N LEU A 99 2.18 -2.62 31.81
CA LEU A 99 2.14 -1.63 32.90
C LEU A 99 0.71 -1.15 33.22
N LYS A 100 -0.11 -0.95 32.19
CA LYS A 100 -1.51 -0.50 32.36
C LYS A 100 -2.40 -1.66 32.81
N ALA A 101 -2.14 -2.88 32.35
CA ALA A 101 -2.79 -4.09 32.84
C ALA A 101 -2.48 -4.32 34.33
N GLU A 102 -1.22 -4.18 34.75
CA GLU A 102 -0.79 -4.30 36.14
C GLU A 102 -1.46 -3.24 37.03
N LYS A 103 -1.53 -1.98 36.55
CA LYS A 103 -2.23 -0.90 37.26
C LYS A 103 -3.72 -1.19 37.45
N LEU A 104 -4.37 -1.84 36.48
CA LEU A 104 -5.78 -2.22 36.57
C LEU A 104 -6.00 -3.40 37.52
N LEU A 105 -5.10 -4.40 37.52
CA LEU A 105 -5.09 -5.47 38.52
C LEU A 105 -4.99 -4.91 39.94
N ARG A 106 -4.09 -3.95 40.18
CA ARG A 106 -3.97 -3.26 41.49
C ARG A 106 -5.23 -2.48 41.89
N LYS A 107 -6.09 -2.12 40.93
CA LYS A 107 -7.39 -1.47 41.17
C LYS A 107 -8.54 -2.46 41.35
N GLY A 108 -8.27 -3.76 41.33
CA GLY A 108 -9.26 -4.82 41.52
C GLY A 108 -9.96 -5.30 40.24
N CYS A 109 -9.44 -4.95 39.06
CA CYS A 109 -9.96 -5.51 37.82
C CYS A 109 -9.57 -6.99 37.69
N ILE A 110 -10.45 -7.81 37.11
CA ILE A 110 -10.21 -9.23 36.82
C ILE A 110 -9.54 -9.33 35.44
N LEU A 111 -8.44 -10.09 35.35
CA LEU A 111 -7.73 -10.36 34.10
C LEU A 111 -7.95 -11.82 33.67
N PHE A 112 -8.17 -12.02 32.37
CA PHE A 112 -8.20 -13.34 31.75
C PHE A 112 -7.00 -13.47 30.81
N LEU A 113 -6.31 -14.61 30.88
CA LEU A 113 -5.26 -14.97 29.95
C LEU A 113 -5.83 -15.97 28.93
N ALA A 114 -5.78 -15.62 27.65
CA ALA A 114 -6.14 -16.51 26.56
C ALA A 114 -4.88 -16.90 25.78
N HIS A 115 -4.73 -18.19 25.49
CA HIS A 115 -3.68 -18.73 24.63
C HIS A 115 -4.32 -19.24 23.35
N ALA A 116 -3.94 -18.66 22.22
CA ALA A 116 -4.36 -19.13 20.91
C ALA A 116 -3.31 -20.11 20.38
N VAL A 117 -3.75 -21.29 19.94
CA VAL A 117 -2.93 -22.26 19.20
C VAL A 117 -3.39 -22.20 17.76
N GLU A 118 -2.47 -21.90 16.86
CA GLU A 118 -2.73 -22.02 15.41
C GLU A 118 -2.74 -23.51 15.06
N VAL A 119 -3.82 -23.97 14.41
CA VAL A 119 -4.05 -25.37 14.03
C VAL A 119 -3.75 -25.55 12.56
#